data_AF-A0A7V4WXV1-F1
#
_entry.id   AF-A0A7V4WXV1-F1
#
_cell.length_a   1.000
_cell.length_b   1.000
_cell.length_c   1.000
_cell.angle_alpha   90.00
_cell.angle_beta   90.00
_cell.angle_gamma   90.00
#
_symmetry.space_group_name_H-M   'P 1'
#
loop_
_entity.id
_entity.type
_entity.pdbx_description
1 polymer ?
#
loop_
_entity_poly.entity_id
_entity_poly.type
_entity_poly.pdbx_seq_one_letter_code
_entity_poly.pdbx_strand_id
1 'polypeptide(L)'
;MSVKNLNKRAIAPVAIIVVVAILLLGTIVTLVIIKTAQQKTAECFTDSDCKKVQTTCCPCESGGSEICVPHGQENIYRPSNCPKDPLCIAMYNCKIEKCICKEGTCNAIVKE
;
A
#
# COMPACT_ATOMS: atom_id res chain seq x y z
N MET A 1 38.72 43.34 28.48
CA MET A 1 37.36 43.79 28.10
C MET A 1 37.44 44.51 26.76
N SER A 2 36.82 43.96 25.71
CA SER A 2 36.29 44.76 24.61
C SER A 2 35.35 43.88 23.79
N VAL A 3 34.11 43.81 24.27
CA VAL A 3 33.00 43.20 23.53
C VAL A 3 32.75 44.13 22.35
N LYS A 4 33.25 43.74 21.18
CA LYS A 4 33.04 44.50 19.94
C LYS A 4 31.53 44.66 19.75
N ASN A 5 31.10 45.92 19.68
CA ASN A 5 29.75 46.36 19.38
C ASN A 5 29.19 45.53 18.20
N LEU A 6 28.23 44.65 18.49
CA LEU A 6 27.50 43.89 17.48
C LEU A 6 26.65 44.90 16.69
N ASN A 7 27.13 45.26 15.50
CA ASN A 7 26.45 46.17 14.59
C ASN A 7 25.11 45.54 14.18
N LYS A 8 24.01 45.97 14.84
CA LYS A 8 22.63 45.51 14.60
C LYS A 8 22.20 45.55 13.12
N ARG A 9 22.88 46.33 12.27
CA ARG A 9 22.61 46.46 10.83
C ARG A 9 23.00 45.24 9.98
N ALA A 10 23.95 44.41 10.44
CA ALA A 10 24.36 43.20 9.70
C ALA A 10 23.62 41.93 10.15
N ILE A 11 22.99 41.96 11.32
CA ILE A 11 22.26 40.82 11.91
C ILE A 11 20.90 40.62 11.23
N ALA A 12 20.24 41.73 10.87
CA ALA A 12 18.95 41.71 10.19
C ALA A 12 18.95 40.95 8.84
N PRO A 13 19.88 41.20 7.89
CA PRO A 13 19.90 40.46 6.64
C PRO A 13 20.30 38.99 6.81
N VAL A 14 21.22 38.69 7.74
CA VAL A 14 21.64 37.30 8.03
C VAL A 14 20.49 36.49 8.63
N ALA A 15 19.73 37.07 9.56
CA ALA A 15 18.56 36.42 10.13
C ALA A 15 17.48 36.13 9.07
N ILE A 16 17.26 37.05 8.11
CA ILE A 16 16.33 36.84 7.00
C ILE A 16 16.78 35.68 6.10
N ILE A 17 18.08 35.59 5.79
CA ILE A 17 18.62 34.50 4.97
C ILE A 17 18.41 33.14 5.65
N VAL A 18 18.64 33.06 6.97
CA VAL A 18 18.41 31.83 7.74
C VAL A 18 16.93 31.44 7.74
N VAL A 19 16.02 32.41 7.92
CA VAL A 19 14.57 32.15 7.87
C VAL A 19 14.14 31.64 6.49
N VAL A 20 14.63 32.25 5.40
CA VAL A 20 14.35 31.80 4.03
C VAL A 20 14.90 30.40 3.78
N ALA A 21 16.11 30.09 4.25
CA ALA A 21 16.70 28.76 4.13
C ALA A 21 15.87 27.70 4.86
N ILE A 22 15.37 28.00 6.06
CA ILE A 22 14.50 27.09 6.83
C ILE A 22 13.17 26.87 6.10
N LEU A 23 12.56 27.92 5.56
CA LEU A 23 11.32 27.81 4.78
C LEU A 23 11.52 26.96 3.52
N LEU A 24 12.63 27.14 2.81
CA LEU A 24 12.97 26.33 1.64
C LEU A 24 13.22 24.87 1.98
N LEU A 25 13.91 24.58 3.10
CA LEU A 25 14.09 23.21 3.57
C LEU A 25 12.76 22.56 3.95
N GLY A 26 11.87 23.30 4.62
CA GLY A 26 10.53 22.83 4.98
C GLY A 26 9.68 22.47 3.76
N THR A 27 9.70 23.30 2.71
CA THR A 27 8.93 23.02 1.47
C THR A 27 9.46 21.80 0.73
N ILE A 28 10.80 21.62 0.66
CA ILE A 28 11.42 20.44 0.06
C ILE A 28 11.01 19.17 0.79
N VAL A 29 11.10 19.16 2.14
CA VAL A 29 10.69 18.01 2.95
C VAL A 29 9.21 17.68 2.74
N THR A 30 8.35 18.69 2.70
CA THR A 30 6.90 18.51 2.48
C THR A 30 6.61 17.92 1.10
N LEU A 31 7.30 18.40 0.05
CA LEU A 31 7.17 17.86 -1.31
C LEU A 31 7.65 16.41 -1.42
N VAL A 32 8.72 16.05 -0.71
CA VAL A 32 9.22 14.67 -0.68
C VAL A 32 8.19 13.75 -0.02
N ILE A 33 7.63 14.14 1.13
CA ILE A 33 6.61 13.35 1.84
C ILE A 33 5.39 13.10 0.95
N ILE A 34 4.88 14.13 0.28
CA ILE A 34 3.73 14.03 -0.63
C ILE A 34 4.02 13.08 -1.79
N LYS A 35 5.23 13.16 -2.39
CA LYS A 35 5.63 12.25 -3.48
C LYS A 35 5.74 10.80 -3.01
N THR A 36 6.32 10.54 -1.84
CA THR A 36 6.37 9.18 -1.28
C THR A 36 5.00 8.64 -0.90
N ALA A 37 4.06 9.50 -0.48
CA ALA A 37 2.69 9.09 -0.17
C ALA A 37 1.88 8.71 -1.43
N GLN A 38 2.18 9.32 -2.59
CA GLN A 38 1.50 9.02 -3.85
C GLN A 38 2.03 7.78 -4.60
N GLN A 39 3.13 7.17 -4.15
CA GLN A 39 3.68 5.99 -4.81
C GLN A 39 3.10 4.68 -4.27
N LYS A 40 1.80 4.66 -3.94
CA LYS A 40 1.00 3.43 -4.05
C LYS A 40 0.53 3.36 -5.49
N THR A 41 1.29 2.69 -6.35
CA THR A 41 0.82 2.32 -7.68
C THR A 41 -0.48 1.55 -7.50
N ALA A 42 -1.58 2.05 -8.06
CA ALA A 42 -2.87 1.37 -7.96
C ALA A 42 -2.75 -0.06 -8.50
N GLU A 43 -3.22 -1.03 -7.72
CA GLU A 43 -3.18 -2.45 -8.04
C GLU A 43 -4.23 -2.83 -9.10
N CYS A 44 -5.31 -2.05 -9.19
CA CYS A 44 -6.43 -2.27 -10.09
C CYS A 44 -7.07 -0.94 -10.51
N PHE A 45 -7.77 -0.93 -11.65
CA PHE A 45 -8.61 0.19 -12.10
C PHE A 45 -10.09 -0.21 -12.21
N THR A 46 -10.34 -1.49 -12.46
CA THR A 46 -11.67 -2.08 -12.66
C THR A 46 -11.78 -3.40 -11.90
N ASP A 47 -13.02 -3.83 -11.62
CA ASP A 47 -13.26 -5.13 -10.96
C ASP A 47 -12.66 -6.30 -11.75
N SER A 48 -12.56 -6.19 -13.08
CA SER A 48 -11.94 -7.22 -13.93
C SER A 48 -10.44 -7.40 -13.70
N ASP A 49 -9.77 -6.38 -13.16
CA ASP A 49 -8.35 -6.43 -12.79
C ASP A 49 -8.13 -7.20 -11.49
N CYS A 50 -9.19 -7.62 -10.80
CA CYS A 50 -9.12 -8.41 -9.59
C CYS A 50 -9.60 -9.84 -9.84
N LYS A 51 -8.80 -10.81 -9.44
CA LYS A 51 -9.11 -12.24 -9.57
C LYS A 51 -9.23 -12.91 -8.22
N LYS A 52 -10.23 -13.78 -8.11
CA LYS A 52 -10.36 -14.69 -6.98
C LYS A 52 -9.42 -15.87 -7.18
N VAL A 53 -8.57 -16.14 -6.20
CA VAL A 53 -7.53 -17.17 -6.27
C VAL A 53 -7.59 -18.05 -5.02
N GLN A 54 -7.54 -19.36 -5.23
CA GLN A 54 -7.41 -20.34 -4.16
C GLN A 54 -5.97 -20.35 -3.64
N THR A 55 -5.78 -20.17 -2.33
CA THR A 55 -4.46 -20.13 -1.67
C THR A 55 -4.05 -21.46 -1.03
N THR A 56 -4.97 -22.41 -1.01
CA THR A 56 -4.83 -23.73 -0.40
C THR A 56 -5.07 -24.84 -1.41
N CYS A 57 -4.57 -26.04 -1.14
CA CYS A 57 -4.77 -27.18 -2.03
C CYS A 57 -6.18 -27.75 -2.04
N CYS A 58 -6.96 -27.46 -1.01
CA CYS A 58 -8.37 -27.79 -0.98
C CYS A 58 -9.20 -26.68 -1.63
N PRO A 59 -10.27 -27.03 -2.37
CA PRO A 59 -11.32 -26.09 -2.72
C PRO A 59 -11.90 -25.44 -1.46
N CYS A 60 -12.36 -24.21 -1.58
CA CYS A 60 -12.92 -23.49 -0.46
C CYS A 60 -14.16 -24.16 0.17
N GLU A 61 -15.03 -24.80 -0.63
CA GLU A 61 -16.15 -25.62 -0.12
C GLU A 61 -15.68 -26.82 0.72
N SER A 62 -14.44 -27.25 0.50
CA SER A 62 -13.79 -28.38 1.17
C SER A 62 -12.71 -27.92 2.15
N GLY A 63 -12.92 -26.77 2.81
CA GLY A 63 -12.03 -26.30 3.89
C GLY A 63 -10.80 -25.53 3.40
N GLY A 64 -10.76 -25.17 2.12
CA GLY A 64 -9.76 -24.27 1.56
C GLY A 64 -10.04 -22.79 1.82
N SER A 65 -9.08 -21.95 1.43
CA SER A 65 -9.19 -20.48 1.49
C SER A 65 -9.00 -19.84 0.11
N GLU A 66 -9.80 -18.82 -0.16
CA GLU A 66 -9.68 -17.96 -1.34
C GLU A 66 -9.29 -16.55 -0.91
N ILE A 67 -8.66 -15.80 -1.81
CA ILE A 67 -8.39 -14.36 -1.67
C ILE A 67 -8.65 -13.64 -2.99
N CYS A 68 -8.75 -12.31 -2.95
CA CYS A 68 -8.79 -11.45 -4.13
C CYS A 68 -7.42 -10.82 -4.36
N VAL A 69 -6.88 -10.97 -5.57
CA VAL A 69 -5.54 -10.45 -5.93
C VAL A 69 -5.59 -9.74 -7.28
N PRO A 70 -4.61 -8.87 -7.57
CA PRO A 70 -4.48 -8.25 -8.87
C PRO A 70 -4.21 -9.29 -9.97
N HIS A 71 -4.75 -9.02 -11.15
CA HIS A 71 -4.53 -9.84 -12.33
C HIS A 71 -3.04 -9.93 -12.66
N GLY A 72 -2.55 -11.14 -12.96
CA GLY A 72 -1.14 -11.42 -13.20
C GLY A 72 -0.34 -11.81 -11.95
N GLN A 73 -0.91 -11.68 -10.74
CA GLN A 73 -0.28 -12.14 -9.49
C GLN A 73 -0.81 -13.49 -9.00
N GLU A 74 -1.71 -14.15 -9.73
CA GLU A 74 -2.41 -15.36 -9.27
C GLU A 74 -1.42 -16.48 -8.92
N ASN A 75 -0.33 -16.61 -9.67
CA ASN A 75 0.67 -17.66 -9.45
C ASN A 75 1.51 -17.44 -8.19
N ILE A 76 1.58 -16.21 -7.66
CA ILE A 76 2.29 -15.90 -6.41
C ILE A 76 1.52 -16.46 -5.21
N TYR A 77 0.18 -16.40 -5.28
CA TYR A 77 -0.70 -16.79 -4.19
C TYR A 77 -1.26 -18.20 -4.33
N ARG A 78 -1.14 -18.81 -5.51
CA ARG A 78 -1.49 -20.21 -5.71
C ARG A 78 -0.56 -21.11 -4.89
N PRO A 79 -1.09 -22.17 -4.26
CA PRO A 79 -0.27 -23.13 -3.55
C PRO A 79 0.63 -23.88 -4.55
N SER A 80 1.94 -23.73 -4.38
CA SER A 80 2.93 -24.59 -5.04
C SER A 80 3.09 -25.86 -4.21
N ASN A 81 2.87 -27.05 -4.79
CA ASN A 81 2.97 -28.38 -4.15
C ASN A 81 1.68 -28.92 -3.50
N CYS A 82 0.60 -28.96 -4.28
CA CYS A 82 -0.57 -29.74 -3.89
C CYS A 82 -0.39 -31.23 -4.20
N PRO A 83 -0.78 -32.13 -3.27
CA PRO A 83 -0.86 -33.56 -3.59
C PRO A 83 -1.92 -33.75 -4.69
N LYS A 84 -1.79 -34.83 -5.47
CA LYS A 84 -2.76 -35.15 -6.53
C LYS A 84 -4.17 -35.37 -5.96
N ASP A 85 -4.24 -35.94 -4.75
CA ASP A 85 -5.47 -36.28 -4.05
C ASP A 85 -5.45 -35.76 -2.60
N PRO A 86 -5.68 -34.45 -2.37
CA PRO A 86 -5.73 -33.90 -1.02
C PRO A 86 -6.99 -34.41 -0.29
N LEU A 87 -6.81 -34.90 0.93
CA LEU A 87 -7.93 -35.13 1.85
C LEU A 87 -8.42 -33.78 2.37
N CYS A 88 -9.61 -33.39 1.92
CA CYS A 88 -10.22 -32.11 2.23
C CYS A 88 -11.51 -32.32 3.05
N ILE A 89 -11.68 -31.55 4.12
CA ILE A 89 -12.85 -31.65 5.00
C ILE A 89 -13.90 -30.66 4.50
N ALA A 90 -15.13 -31.13 4.25
CA ALA A 90 -16.23 -30.24 3.88
C ALA A 90 -16.51 -29.24 5.02
N MET A 91 -16.31 -27.95 4.73
CA MET A 91 -16.55 -26.87 5.69
C MET A 91 -17.49 -25.79 5.16
N TYR A 92 -17.89 -25.84 3.88
CA TYR A 92 -18.85 -24.91 3.23
C TYR A 92 -18.69 -23.44 3.68
N ASN A 93 -17.44 -22.99 3.76
CA ASN A 93 -17.08 -21.72 4.38
C ASN A 93 -16.59 -20.69 3.35
N CYS A 94 -17.10 -20.79 2.12
CA CYS A 94 -16.79 -19.80 1.09
C CYS A 94 -17.47 -18.48 1.34
N LYS A 95 -16.72 -17.62 2.03
CA LYS A 95 -17.13 -16.27 2.35
C LYS A 95 -17.05 -15.36 1.14
N ILE A 96 -16.05 -15.50 0.25
CA ILE A 96 -15.83 -14.55 -0.85
C ILE A 96 -16.84 -14.76 -1.99
N GLU A 97 -17.75 -13.80 -2.15
CA GLU A 97 -18.72 -13.76 -3.25
C GLU A 97 -18.10 -13.21 -4.53
N LYS A 98 -17.44 -12.05 -4.42
CA LYS A 98 -16.83 -11.36 -5.57
C LYS A 98 -15.60 -10.56 -5.17
N CYS A 99 -14.71 -10.36 -6.13
CA CYS A 99 -13.58 -9.45 -6.02
C CYS A 99 -13.90 -8.14 -6.72
N ILE A 100 -13.65 -7.01 -6.07
CA ILE A 100 -13.89 -5.68 -6.61
C ILE A 100 -12.64 -4.82 -6.49
N CYS A 101 -12.51 -3.85 -7.40
CA CYS A 101 -11.51 -2.82 -7.28
C CYS A 101 -12.09 -1.64 -6.49
N LYS A 102 -11.51 -1.36 -5.33
CA LYS A 102 -11.92 -0.24 -4.48
C LYS A 102 -10.68 0.60 -4.14
N GLU A 103 -10.72 1.87 -4.50
CA GLU A 103 -9.63 2.83 -4.22
C GLU A 103 -8.26 2.37 -4.75
N GLY A 104 -8.25 1.65 -5.89
CA GLY A 104 -7.04 1.12 -6.49
C GLY A 104 -6.46 -0.11 -5.78
N THR A 105 -7.26 -0.82 -4.97
CA THR A 105 -6.87 -2.07 -4.30
C THR A 105 -7.93 -3.15 -4.51
N CYS A 106 -7.49 -4.39 -4.73
CA CYS A 106 -8.41 -5.52 -4.85
C CYS A 106 -8.97 -5.93 -3.50
N ASN A 107 -10.29 -5.90 -3.37
CA ASN A 107 -11.01 -6.22 -2.12
C ASN A 107 -12.00 -7.36 -2.34
N ALA A 108 -12.23 -8.14 -1.29
CA ALA A 108 -13.23 -9.20 -1.27
C ALA A 108 -14.56 -8.68 -0.72
N ILE A 109 -15.66 -8.95 -1.41
CA ILE A 109 -17.00 -8.88 -0.83
C ILE A 109 -17.33 -10.26 -0.26
N VAL A 110 -17.68 -10.30 1.03
CA VAL A 110 -18.03 -11.52 1.73
C VAL A 110 -19.55 -11.69 1.88
N LYS A 111 -20.05 -12.92 1.78
CA LYS A 111 -21.42 -13.28 2.16
C LYS A 111 -21.51 -13.33 3.69
N GLU A 112 -22.49 -12.65 4.25
CA GLU A 112 -22.87 -12.71 5.67
C GLU A 112 -23.58 -14.01 6.02
#